data_AF-A0A497KSV6-F1
#
_entry.id   AF-A0A497KSV6-F1
#
_cell.length_a   1.000
_cell.length_b   1.000
_cell.length_c   1.000
_cell.angle_alpha   90.00
_cell.angle_beta   90.00
_cell.angle_gamma   90.00
#
_symmetry.space_group_name_H-M   'P 1'
#
loop_
_entity.id
_entity.type
_entity.pdbx_description
1 polymer ?
#
loop_
_entity_poly.entity_id
_entity_poly.type
_entity_poly.pdbx_seq_one_letter_code
_entity_poly.pdbx_strand_id
1 'polypeptide(L)' 'MSKPKPVITIENVVASATLEHSVDLDAITKLFPTAEYRPEQFPGLVFRLKKPKTATLIFNSGKMVCTGAKSETQAIKAV' A
#
# COMPACT_ATOMS: atom_id res chain seq x y z
N MET A 1 44.96 3.30 6.87
CA MET A 1 43.89 2.28 6.65
C MET A 1 42.68 2.99 6.05
N SER A 2 42.18 2.55 4.90
CA SER A 2 40.98 3.16 4.30
C SER A 2 39.75 2.78 5.12
N LYS A 3 38.82 3.73 5.31
CA LYS A 3 37.57 3.46 6.03
C LYS A 3 36.68 2.53 5.19
N PRO A 4 36.00 1.54 5.78
CA PRO A 4 35.08 0.68 5.04
C PRO A 4 33.94 1.52 4.45
N LYS A 5 33.52 1.20 3.22
CA LYS A 5 32.39 1.85 2.56
C LYS A 5 31.07 1.43 3.24
N PRO A 6 30.13 2.36 3.44
CA PRO A 6 28.84 2.02 4.04
C PRO A 6 28.01 1.12 3.11
N VAL A 7 27.33 0.15 3.70
CA VAL A 7 26.32 -0.67 3.00
C VAL A 7 24.96 -0.01 3.24
N ILE A 8 24.26 0.32 2.16
CA ILE A 8 22.91 0.92 2.20
C ILE A 8 21.91 -0.17 1.82
N THR A 9 20.83 -0.29 2.58
CA THR A 9 19.75 -1.26 2.32
C THR A 9 18.41 -0.56 2.44
N ILE A 10 17.52 -0.83 1.49
CA ILE A 10 16.15 -0.30 1.49
C ILE A 10 15.29 -1.20 2.36
N GLU A 11 14.76 -0.65 3.45
CA GLU A 11 13.85 -1.38 4.34
C GLU A 11 12.38 -1.22 3.98
N ASN A 12 12.02 -0.06 3.44
CA ASN A 12 10.66 0.23 3.01
C ASN A 12 10.62 1.32 1.94
N VAL A 13 9.72 1.15 0.99
CA VAL A 13 9.31 2.13 0.00
C VAL A 13 7.82 2.38 0.20
N VAL A 14 7.47 3.65 0.36
CA VAL A 14 6.06 4.10 0.42
C VAL A 14 5.75 4.79 -0.90
N ALA A 15 4.67 4.36 -1.56
CA ALA A 15 4.21 4.92 -2.81
C ALA A 15 2.75 5.39 -2.69
N SER A 16 2.40 6.44 -3.44
CA SER A 16 1.03 6.94 -3.52
C SER A 16 0.51 6.84 -4.95
N ALA A 17 -0.78 6.55 -5.10
CA ALA A 17 -1.48 6.53 -6.38
C ALA A 17 -2.87 7.16 -6.24
N THR A 18 -3.49 7.56 -7.35
CA THR A 18 -4.82 8.19 -7.37
C THR A 18 -5.61 7.68 -8.57
N LEU A 19 -6.85 7.24 -8.34
CA LEU A 19 -7.76 6.72 -9.37
C LEU A 19 -8.60 7.81 -10.06
N GLU A 20 -8.40 9.08 -9.72
CA GLU A 20 -9.13 10.27 -10.23
C GLU A 20 -10.67 10.23 -10.13
N HIS A 21 -11.22 9.19 -9.51
CA HIS A 21 -12.65 9.03 -9.23
C HIS A 21 -12.86 8.55 -7.79
N SER A 22 -14.07 8.74 -7.26
CA SER A 22 -14.46 8.17 -5.98
C SER A 22 -14.54 6.64 -6.04
N VAL A 23 -14.32 5.98 -4.91
CA VAL A 23 -14.33 4.52 -4.79
C VAL A 23 -15.29 4.12 -3.69
N ASP A 24 -16.22 3.21 -3.97
CA ASP A 24 -17.12 2.61 -2.98
C ASP A 24 -16.39 1.49 -2.22
N LEU A 25 -15.93 1.82 -1.01
CA LEU A 25 -15.16 0.90 -0.16
C LEU A 25 -16.02 -0.25 0.40
N ASP A 26 -17.32 -0.04 0.58
CA ASP A 26 -18.26 -1.08 1.02
C ASP A 26 -18.49 -2.11 -0.08
N ALA A 27 -18.61 -1.66 -1.33
CA ALA A 27 -18.67 -2.54 -2.50
C ALA A 27 -17.39 -3.38 -2.64
N ILE A 28 -16.21 -2.77 -2.47
CA ILE A 28 -14.93 -3.51 -2.50
C ILE A 28 -14.89 -4.56 -1.41
N THR A 29 -15.28 -4.23 -0.18
CA THR A 29 -15.24 -5.17 0.95
C THR A 29 -16.16 -6.37 0.73
N LYS A 30 -17.31 -6.18 0.07
CA LYS A 30 -18.21 -7.27 -0.33
C LYS A 30 -17.58 -8.21 -1.37
N LEU A 31 -16.81 -7.67 -2.32
CA LEU A 31 -16.13 -8.44 -3.36
C LEU A 31 -14.84 -9.11 -2.88
N PHE A 32 -14.15 -8.48 -1.94
CA PHE A 32 -12.87 -8.92 -1.40
C PHE A 32 -12.97 -9.06 0.12
N PRO A 33 -13.41 -10.23 0.64
CA PRO A 33 -13.57 -10.45 2.08
C PRO A 33 -12.28 -10.30 2.90
N THR A 34 -11.12 -10.34 2.24
CA THR A 34 -9.80 -10.12 2.87
C THR A 34 -9.46 -8.63 3.06
N ALA A 35 -10.23 -7.73 2.45
CA ALA A 35 -10.10 -6.30 2.68
C ALA A 35 -10.69 -5.93 4.04
N GLU A 36 -9.96 -5.14 4.81
CA GLU A 36 -10.38 -4.69 6.13
C GLU A 36 -10.88 -3.24 6.01
N TYR A 37 -12.18 -3.02 6.19
CA TYR A 37 -12.76 -1.68 6.22
C TYR A 37 -13.67 -1.52 7.44
N ARG A 38 -13.28 -0.61 8.34
CA ARG A 38 -14.03 -0.21 9.53
C ARG A 38 -13.94 1.31 9.68
N PRO A 39 -14.83 2.08 9.00
CA PRO A 39 -14.71 3.54 8.93
C PRO A 39 -14.69 4.22 10.31
N GLU A 40 -15.37 3.63 11.30
CA GLU A 40 -15.37 4.08 12.69
C GLU A 40 -14.00 4.02 13.38
N GLN A 41 -13.08 3.19 12.88
CA GLN A 41 -11.71 3.04 13.40
C GLN A 41 -10.67 3.71 12.50
N PHE A 42 -10.84 3.58 11.18
CA PHE A 42 -9.94 4.14 10.18
C PHE A 42 -10.69 4.43 8.88
N PRO A 43 -10.55 5.63 8.28
CA PRO A 43 -11.34 6.04 7.12
C PRO A 43 -10.95 5.37 5.80
N GLY A 44 -9.85 4.60 5.76
CA GLY A 44 -9.41 3.88 4.57
C GLY A 44 -9.68 2.38 4.67
N LEU A 45 -9.83 1.75 3.52
CA LEU A 45 -9.80 0.29 3.37
C LEU A 45 -8.35 -0.18 3.37
N VAL A 46 -8.05 -1.23 4.14
CA VAL A 46 -6.73 -1.86 4.17
C VAL A 46 -6.76 -3.11 3.30
N PHE A 47 -5.97 -3.10 2.23
CA PHE A 47 -5.81 -4.23 1.31
C PHE A 47 -4.40 -4.81 1.44
N ARG A 48 -4.27 -6.12 1.66
CA ARG A 48 -2.97 -6.76 1.90
C ARG A 48 -2.64 -7.77 0.81
N LEU A 49 -1.49 -7.58 0.16
CA LEU A 49 -0.95 -8.53 -0.80
C LEU A 49 0.05 -9.47 -0.12
N LYS A 50 0.03 -10.75 -0.53
CA LYS A 50 1.02 -11.75 -0.05
C LYS A 50 2.34 -11.67 -0.82
N LYS A 51 2.30 -11.35 -2.12
CA LYS A 51 3.45 -11.26 -3.02
C LYS A 51 3.24 -10.14 -4.05
N PRO A 52 3.99 -9.03 -3.99
CA PRO A 52 4.91 -8.65 -2.91
C PRO A 52 4.17 -8.49 -1.57
N LYS A 53 4.87 -8.63 -0.44
CA LYS A 53 4.26 -8.48 0.89
C LYS A 53 4.06 -7.00 1.20
N THR A 54 2.91 -6.46 0.81
CA THR A 54 2.58 -5.03 0.94
C THR A 54 1.20 -4.82 1.54
N ALA A 55 0.97 -3.61 2.05
CA ALA A 55 -0.34 -3.13 2.44
C ALA A 55 -0.65 -1.85 1.65
N THR A 56 -1.83 -1.80 1.05
CA THR A 56 -2.35 -0.66 0.32
C THR A 56 -3.57 -0.12 1.06
N LEU A 57 -3.50 1.15 1.44
CA LEU A 57 -4.60 1.90 2.04
C LEU A 57 -5.36 2.59 0.91
N ILE A 58 -6.67 2.38 0.81
CA ILE A 58 -7.53 2.91 -0.24
C ILE A 58 -8.58 3.81 0.41
N PHE A 59 -8.72 5.05 -0.08
CA PHE A 59 -9.67 6.02 0.45
C PHE A 59 -10.84 6.23 -0.51
N ASN A 60 -11.99 6.64 0.01
CA ASN A 60 -13.20 6.89 -0.78
C ASN A 60 -12.99 7.95 -1.88
N SER A 61 -11.98 8.82 -1.74
CA SER A 61 -11.58 9.82 -2.74
C SER A 61 -10.78 9.23 -3.92
N GLY A 62 -10.53 7.92 -3.95
CA GLY A 62 -9.65 7.27 -4.94
C GLY A 62 -8.16 7.43 -4.66
N LYS A 63 -7.77 8.07 -3.55
CA LYS A 63 -6.36 8.12 -3.13
C LYS A 63 -5.94 6.77 -2.58
N MET A 64 -4.70 6.39 -2.86
CA MET A 64 -4.11 5.14 -2.41
C MET A 64 -2.71 5.38 -1.85
N VAL A 65 -2.36 4.64 -0.80
CA VAL A 65 -1.01 4.63 -0.22
C VAL A 65 -0.56 3.18 -0.03
N CYS A 66 0.51 2.78 -0.71
CA CYS A 66 1.12 1.46 -0.59
C CYS A 66 2.40 1.52 0.26
N THR A 67 2.58 0.56 1.17
CA THR A 67 3.76 0.41 2.02
C THR A 67 4.16 -1.07 2.16
N GLY A 68 5.40 -1.32 2.55
CA GLY A 68 5.98 -2.66 2.75
C GLY A 68 6.84 -3.15 1.58
N ALA A 69 6.92 -2.39 0.49
CA ALA A 69 7.78 -2.72 -0.64
C ALA A 69 9.26 -2.47 -0.29
N LYS A 70 10.18 -3.31 -0.78
CA LYS A 70 11.64 -3.12 -0.59
C LYS A 70 12.36 -2.57 -1.82
N SER A 71 11.61 -2.20 -2.86
CA SER A 71 12.12 -1.53 -4.03
C SER A 71 10.99 -0.80 -4.75
N GLU A 72 11.34 0.17 -5.60
CA GLU A 72 10.40 0.86 -6.48
C GLU A 72 9.62 -0.12 -7.36
N THR A 73 10.29 -1.10 -7.97
CA THR A 73 9.64 -2.13 -8.80
C THR A 73 8.61 -2.95 -8.00
N GLN A 74 8.88 -3.23 -6.72
CA GLN A 74 7.89 -3.90 -5.87
C GLN A 74 6.71 -3.00 -5.55
N ALA A 75 6.94 -1.71 -5.32
CA ALA A 75 5.87 -0.73 -5.09
C ALA A 75 4.96 -0.60 -6.32
N ILE A 76 5.54 -0.53 -7.53
CA ILE A 76 4.78 -0.48 -8.79
C ILE A 76 3.93 -1.74 -9.01
N LYS A 77 4.43 -2.93 -8.65
CA LYS A 77 3.66 -4.19 -8.77
C LYS A 77 2.53 -4.31 -7.76
N ALA A 78 2.55 -3.53 -6.69
CA ALA A 78 1.60 -3.61 -5.59
C ALA A 78 0.42 -2.63 -5.69
N VAL A 79 0.51 -1.69 -6.63
CA VAL A 79 -0.48 -0.68 -6.96
C VAL A 79 -1.18 -1.09 -8.25
#